data_AF-A0A562I271-F1
#
_entry.id   AF-A0A562I271-F1
#
_cell.length_a   1.000
_cell.length_b   1.000
_cell.length_c   1.000
_cell.angle_alpha   90.00
_cell.angle_beta   90.00
_cell.angle_gamma   90.00
#
_symmetry.space_group_name_H-M   'P 1'
#
loop_
_entity.id
_entity.type
_entity.pdbx_description
1 polymer ?
#
loop_
_entity_poly.entity_id
_entity_poly.type
_entity_poly.pdbx_seq_one_letter_code
_entity_poly.pdbx_strand_id
1 'polypeptide(L)'
;MKMRSQQIHRRNTMMRELSEMLTVVLTKHGIAEKTANDEAEELVFQIHRRWAGITLCIPKSDEVAHKRLNLHLVERYDGTNADVLVREYGVTESYIYKVVRAIFKSRTCCSNSRIRCCSAVDGLPSLPSPSRSVSYC
;
A
#
# COMPACT_ATOMS: atom_id res chain seq x y z
N MET A 1 -33.84 -2.64 2.53
CA MET A 1 -32.51 -3.32 2.49
C MET A 1 -32.00 -3.34 1.04
N LYS A 2 -31.18 -2.35 0.63
CA LYS A 2 -30.69 -2.13 -0.75
C LYS A 2 -29.31 -2.77 -1.06
N MET A 3 -28.73 -3.53 -0.14
CA MET A 3 -27.34 -4.03 -0.27
C MET A 3 -27.09 -4.90 -1.51
N ARG A 4 -28.08 -5.67 -1.98
CA ARG A 4 -27.91 -6.56 -3.12
C ARG A 4 -27.66 -5.81 -4.44
N SER A 5 -28.28 -4.65 -4.66
CA SER A 5 -28.10 -3.92 -5.94
C SER A 5 -26.70 -3.33 -6.08
N GLN A 6 -26.11 -2.81 -5.00
CA GLN A 6 -24.74 -2.28 -4.99
C GLN A 6 -23.70 -3.39 -5.21
N GLN A 7 -23.89 -4.57 -4.61
CA GLN A 7 -22.98 -5.70 -4.80
C GLN A 7 -23.03 -6.26 -6.22
N ILE A 8 -24.23 -6.35 -6.81
CA ILE A 8 -24.41 -6.77 -8.21
C ILE A 8 -23.80 -5.75 -9.16
N HIS A 9 -23.99 -4.45 -8.90
CA HIS A 9 -23.38 -3.39 -9.70
C HIS A 9 -21.86 -3.48 -9.66
N ARG A 10 -21.25 -3.53 -8.47
CA ARG A 10 -19.79 -3.68 -8.31
C ARG A 10 -19.25 -4.93 -8.99
N ARG A 11 -19.94 -6.07 -8.89
CA ARG A 11 -19.53 -7.29 -9.59
C ARG A 11 -19.50 -7.09 -11.11
N ASN A 12 -20.50 -6.40 -11.65
CA ASN A 12 -20.63 -6.19 -13.08
C ASN A 12 -19.69 -5.07 -13.58
N THR A 13 -19.29 -4.12 -12.73
CA THR A 13 -18.35 -3.03 -13.09
C THR A 13 -16.89 -3.37 -12.81
N MET A 14 -16.59 -4.32 -11.92
CA MET A 14 -15.22 -4.61 -11.46
C MET A 14 -14.23 -4.87 -12.59
N MET A 15 -14.62 -5.61 -13.64
CA MET A 15 -13.72 -5.88 -14.77
C MET A 15 -13.43 -4.63 -15.60
N ARG A 16 -14.42 -3.73 -15.71
CA ARG A 16 -14.22 -2.43 -16.37
C ARG A 16 -13.28 -1.55 -15.55
N GLU A 17 -13.54 -1.44 -14.25
CA GLU A 17 -12.69 -0.69 -13.32
C GLU A 17 -11.25 -1.24 -13.33
N LEU A 18 -11.07 -2.56 -13.45
CA LEU A 18 -9.75 -3.18 -13.58
C LEU A 18 -9.03 -2.76 -14.86
N SER A 19 -9.73 -2.72 -16.01
CA SER A 19 -9.16 -2.25 -17.28
C SER A 19 -8.71 -0.79 -17.19
N GLU A 20 -9.54 0.07 -16.60
CA GLU A 20 -9.24 1.49 -16.38
C GLU A 20 -8.00 1.66 -15.50
N MET A 21 -7.89 0.91 -14.40
CA MET A 21 -6.72 0.94 -13.52
C MET A 21 -5.44 0.48 -14.23
N LEU A 22 -5.53 -0.59 -15.05
CA LEU A 22 -4.39 -1.09 -15.82
C LEU A 22 -3.92 -0.06 -16.87
N THR A 23 -4.86 0.58 -17.57
CA THR A 23 -4.56 1.63 -18.55
C THR A 23 -3.79 2.79 -17.90
N VAL A 24 -4.21 3.23 -16.71
CA VAL A 24 -3.49 4.27 -15.95
C VAL A 24 -2.07 3.85 -15.58
N VAL A 25 -1.85 2.58 -15.23
CA VAL A 25 -0.51 2.07 -14.91
C VAL A 25 0.36 1.98 -16.16
N LEU A 26 -0.17 1.45 -17.27
CA LEU A 26 0.56 1.29 -18.53
C LEU A 26 0.96 2.64 -19.15
N THR A 27 0.06 3.62 -19.11
CA THR A 27 0.35 4.99 -19.55
C THR A 27 1.41 5.68 -18.69
N LYS A 28 1.41 5.47 -17.36
CA LYS A 28 2.49 5.94 -16.47
C LYS A 28 3.86 5.36 -16.82
N HIS A 29 3.90 4.17 -17.43
CA HIS A 29 5.13 3.54 -17.92
C HIS A 29 5.51 3.96 -19.35
N GLY A 30 4.81 4.94 -19.94
CA GLY A 30 5.15 5.53 -21.24
C GLY A 30 4.53 4.81 -22.45
N ILE A 31 3.58 3.91 -22.23
CA ILE A 31 2.84 3.25 -23.31
C ILE A 31 1.78 4.21 -23.86
N ALA A 32 1.64 4.28 -25.18
CA ALA A 32 0.63 5.11 -25.84
C ALA A 32 -0.77 4.70 -25.39
N GLU A 33 -1.66 5.67 -25.14
CA GLU A 33 -2.99 5.46 -24.55
C GLU A 33 -3.82 4.39 -25.28
N LYS A 34 -3.81 4.40 -26.62
CA LYS A 34 -4.53 3.39 -27.43
C LYS A 34 -3.99 1.98 -27.16
N THR A 35 -2.68 1.80 -27.26
CA THR A 35 -2.03 0.50 -27.01
C THR A 35 -2.20 0.07 -25.55
N ALA A 36 -2.16 1.01 -24.60
CA ALA A 36 -2.38 0.73 -23.19
C ALA A 36 -3.80 0.20 -22.93
N ASN A 37 -4.80 0.77 -23.61
CA ASN A 37 -6.19 0.30 -23.48
C ASN A 37 -6.37 -1.09 -24.10
N ASP A 38 -5.83 -1.33 -25.29
CA ASP A 38 -5.93 -2.64 -25.96
C ASP A 38 -5.26 -3.75 -25.12
N GLU A 39 -4.07 -3.50 -24.58
CA GLU A 39 -3.36 -4.44 -23.70
C GLU A 39 -4.09 -4.64 -22.35
N ALA A 40 -4.68 -3.58 -21.80
CA ALA A 40 -5.48 -3.69 -20.57
C ALA A 40 -6.74 -4.54 -20.79
N GLU A 41 -7.45 -4.36 -21.90
CA GLU A 41 -8.63 -5.14 -22.26
C GLU A 41 -8.27 -6.63 -22.46
N GLU A 42 -7.18 -6.93 -23.15
CA GLU A 42 -6.70 -8.29 -23.35
C GLU A 42 -6.33 -8.97 -22.02
N LEU A 43 -5.63 -8.27 -21.11
CA LEU A 43 -5.32 -8.78 -19.78
C LEU A 43 -6.58 -9.09 -18.96
N VAL A 44 -7.57 -8.19 -18.99
CA VAL A 44 -8.86 -8.40 -18.31
C VAL A 44 -9.60 -9.61 -18.92
N PHE A 45 -9.53 -9.79 -20.23
CA PHE A 45 -10.12 -10.95 -20.91
C PHE A 45 -9.45 -12.27 -20.50
N GLN A 46 -8.12 -12.29 -20.41
CA GLN A 46 -7.38 -13.46 -19.93
C GLN A 46 -7.72 -13.81 -18.48
N ILE A 47 -7.82 -12.79 -17.61
CA ILE A 47 -8.27 -12.91 -16.23
C ILE A 47 -9.67 -13.51 -16.17
N HIS A 48 -10.59 -12.98 -16.99
CA HIS A 48 -11.96 -13.46 -17.07
C HIS A 48 -12.00 -14.94 -17.45
N ARG A 49 -11.28 -15.36 -18.49
CA ARG A 49 -11.24 -16.77 -18.91
C ARG A 49 -10.65 -17.68 -17.86
N ARG A 50 -9.59 -17.25 -17.18
CA ARG A 50 -8.86 -18.09 -16.21
C ARG A 50 -9.63 -18.28 -14.90
N TRP A 51 -10.37 -17.28 -14.46
CA TRP A 51 -11.11 -17.30 -13.19
C TRP A 51 -12.63 -17.33 -13.38
N ALA A 52 -13.11 -17.59 -14.59
CA ALA A 52 -14.53 -17.82 -14.86
C ALA A 52 -15.08 -18.94 -13.96
N GLY A 53 -16.21 -18.68 -13.33
CA GLY A 53 -16.87 -19.64 -12.43
C GLY A 53 -16.31 -19.71 -11.02
N ILE A 54 -15.21 -19.01 -10.72
CA ILE A 54 -14.62 -18.95 -9.38
C ILE A 54 -15.09 -17.68 -8.66
N THR A 55 -15.44 -17.81 -7.38
CA THR A 55 -15.71 -16.65 -6.52
C THR A 55 -14.43 -16.20 -5.85
N LEU A 56 -13.89 -15.05 -6.26
CA LEU A 56 -12.72 -14.44 -5.62
C LEU A 56 -13.15 -13.66 -4.37
N CYS A 57 -12.64 -14.06 -3.21
CA CYS A 57 -12.77 -13.32 -1.96
C CYS A 57 -11.48 -12.57 -1.69
N ILE A 58 -11.47 -11.25 -1.87
CA ILE A 58 -10.32 -10.41 -1.52
C ILE A 58 -10.36 -10.17 0.00
N PRO A 59 -9.41 -10.70 0.78
CA PRO A 59 -9.40 -10.49 2.22
C PRO A 59 -9.08 -9.02 2.52
N LYS A 60 -9.80 -8.43 3.48
CA LYS A 60 -9.55 -7.05 3.94
C LYS A 60 -8.17 -6.88 4.60
N SER A 61 -7.64 -7.97 5.16
CA SER A 61 -6.32 -8.01 5.81
C SER A 61 -5.37 -8.88 4.99
N ASP A 62 -5.07 -8.46 3.76
CA ASP A 62 -4.04 -9.12 2.95
C ASP A 62 -2.64 -8.68 3.43
N GLU A 63 -1.82 -9.64 3.85
CA GLU A 63 -0.44 -9.39 4.23
C GLU A 63 0.38 -8.80 3.08
N VAL A 64 0.09 -9.17 1.84
CA VAL A 64 0.80 -8.66 0.66
C VAL A 64 0.47 -7.19 0.44
N ALA A 65 -0.80 -6.81 0.58
CA ALA A 65 -1.23 -5.41 0.51
C ALA A 65 -0.59 -4.60 1.65
N HIS A 66 -0.57 -5.12 2.87
CA HIS A 66 0.11 -4.47 3.99
C HIS A 66 1.63 -4.34 3.77
N LYS A 67 2.29 -5.35 3.21
CA LYS A 67 3.72 -5.28 2.89
C LYS A 67 4.02 -4.17 1.88
N ARG A 68 3.23 -4.06 0.81
CA ARG A 68 3.39 -2.96 -0.17
C ARG A 68 3.11 -1.60 0.43
N LEU A 69 2.03 -1.47 1.21
CA LEU A 69 1.71 -0.25 1.95
C LEU A 69 2.88 0.17 2.86
N ASN A 70 3.45 -0.78 3.60
CA ASN A 70 4.55 -0.53 4.52
C ASN A 70 5.81 -0.04 3.80
N LEU A 71 6.11 -0.59 2.62
CA LEU A 71 7.23 -0.11 1.80
C LEU A 71 7.01 1.34 1.37
N HIS A 72 5.83 1.67 0.83
CA HIS A 72 5.51 3.04 0.43
C HIS A 72 5.54 4.02 1.60
N LEU A 73 5.04 3.62 2.78
CA LEU A 73 5.10 4.44 3.99
C LEU A 73 6.55 4.73 4.39
N VAL A 74 7.46 3.75 4.34
CA VAL A 74 8.86 3.97 4.70
C VAL A 74 9.62 4.76 3.65
N GLU A 75 9.34 4.58 2.36
CA GLU A 75 9.98 5.34 1.29
C GLU A 75 9.61 6.82 1.31
N ARG A 76 8.38 7.15 1.72
CA ARG A 76 7.89 8.54 1.76
C ARG A 76 8.02 9.21 3.12
N TYR A 77 8.28 8.49 4.20
CA TYR A 77 8.25 9.10 5.53
C TYR A 77 9.53 9.88 5.84
N ASP A 78 9.39 11.20 5.99
CA ASP A 78 10.48 12.15 6.23
C ASP A 78 10.63 12.53 7.72
N GLY A 79 9.82 11.95 8.61
CA GLY A 79 9.84 12.24 10.05
C GLY A 79 8.84 13.29 10.52
N THR A 80 8.35 14.15 9.63
CA THR A 80 7.42 15.25 9.95
C THR A 80 6.10 15.19 9.18
N ASN A 81 6.00 14.29 8.19
CA ASN A 81 4.87 14.20 7.27
C ASN A 81 3.82 13.14 7.65
N ALA A 82 3.76 12.74 8.93
CA ALA A 82 2.84 11.71 9.40
C ALA A 82 1.37 12.05 9.10
N ASP A 83 0.94 13.28 9.35
CA ASP A 83 -0.44 13.73 9.12
C ASP A 83 -0.86 13.67 7.65
N VAL A 84 0.08 13.94 6.73
CA VAL A 84 -0.16 13.90 5.29
C VAL A 84 -0.38 12.45 4.86
N LEU A 85 0.48 11.54 5.33
CA LEU A 85 0.40 10.10 5.03
C LEU A 85 -0.85 9.45 5.63
N VAL A 86 -1.29 9.89 6.81
CA VAL A 86 -2.56 9.45 7.44
C VAL A 86 -3.74 9.74 6.51
N ARG A 87 -3.79 10.94 5.92
CA ARG A 87 -4.89 11.34 5.02
C ARG A 87 -4.84 10.61 3.69
N GLU A 88 -3.65 10.44 3.12
CA GLU A 88 -3.47 9.83 1.80
C GLU A 88 -3.73 8.31 1.82
N TYR A 89 -3.24 7.62 2.84
CA TYR A 89 -3.33 6.15 2.92
C TYR A 89 -4.44 5.63 3.85
N GLY A 90 -5.14 6.52 4.57
CA GLY A 90 -6.23 6.15 5.47
C GLY A 90 -5.78 5.29 6.67
N VAL A 91 -4.53 5.43 7.09
CA VAL A 91 -3.93 4.69 8.22
C VAL A 91 -3.85 5.58 9.46
N THR A 92 -3.75 4.98 10.63
CA THR A 92 -3.53 5.75 11.87
C THR A 92 -2.07 6.15 12.01
N GLU A 93 -1.82 7.29 12.65
CA GLU A 93 -0.46 7.77 12.93
C GLU A 93 0.35 6.73 13.73
N SER A 94 -0.31 6.08 14.70
CA SER A 94 0.25 4.96 15.47
C SER A 94 0.68 3.77 14.60
N TYR A 95 -0.01 3.51 13.49
CA TYR A 95 0.38 2.46 12.54
C TYR A 95 1.66 2.84 11.80
N ILE A 96 1.76 4.08 11.33
CA ILE A 96 2.95 4.60 10.64
C ILE A 96 4.18 4.44 11.54
N TYR A 97 4.10 4.89 12.80
CA TYR A 97 5.22 4.74 13.75
C TYR A 97 5.58 3.28 14.01
N LYS A 98 4.60 2.37 14.10
CA LYS A 98 4.86 0.93 14.28
C LYS A 98 5.63 0.35 13.10
N VAL A 99 5.22 0.68 11.87
CA VAL A 99 5.85 0.20 10.63
C VAL A 99 7.29 0.70 10.52
N VAL A 100 7.48 2.01 10.69
CA VAL A 100 8.79 2.66 10.64
C VAL A 100 9.72 2.04 11.69
N ARG A 101 9.25 1.92 12.93
CA ARG A 101 10.04 1.33 14.03
C ARG A 101 10.41 -0.14 13.79
N ALA A 102 9.50 -0.94 13.22
CA ALA A 102 9.76 -2.34 12.92
C ALA A 102 10.89 -2.51 11.89
N ILE A 103 10.92 -1.65 10.86
CA ILE A 103 11.95 -1.67 9.83
C ILE A 103 13.28 -1.12 10.34
N PHE A 104 13.27 -0.06 11.16
CA PHE A 104 14.49 0.40 11.83
C PHE A 104 15.12 -0.71 12.68
N LYS A 105 14.31 -1.47 13.44
CA LYS A 105 14.77 -2.59 14.26
C LYS A 105 15.35 -3.74 13.41
N SER A 106 14.73 -4.09 12.29
CA SER A 106 15.26 -5.14 11.41
C SER A 106 16.57 -4.71 10.74
N ARG A 107 16.70 -3.44 10.34
CA ARG A 107 17.95 -2.88 9.80
C ARG A 107 19.08 -2.85 10.83
N THR A 108 18.78 -2.58 12.11
CA THR A 108 19.80 -2.63 13.18
C THR A 108 20.21 -4.04 13.59
N CYS A 109 19.36 -5.07 13.37
CA CYS A 109 19.69 -6.45 13.73
C CYS A 109 20.41 -7.24 12.61
N CYS A 110 20.37 -6.80 11.34
CA CYS A 110 21.11 -7.45 10.26
C CYS A 110 22.61 -7.13 10.23
N SER A 111 23.11 -6.23 11.07
CA SER A 111 24.54 -5.90 11.19
C SER A 111 25.23 -6.63 12.34
N ASN A 112 24.92 -7.92 12.58
CA ASN A 112 25.64 -8.67 13.61
C ASN A 112 25.83 -10.16 13.29
N SER A 113 26.65 -10.43 12.27
CA SER A 113 27.69 -11.44 12.41
C SER A 113 29.00 -10.70 12.70
N ARG A 114 29.31 -10.52 14.00
CA ARG A 114 30.57 -10.02 14.55
C ARG A 114 31.09 -8.72 13.92
N ILE A 115 30.98 -7.61 14.65
CA ILE A 115 32.05 -6.61 14.90
C ILE A 115 31.37 -5.35 15.47
N ARG A 116 31.93 -4.83 16.57
CA ARG A 116 31.59 -3.52 17.13
C ARG A 116 31.73 -2.46 16.04
N CYS A 117 30.70 -1.63 15.84
CA CYS A 117 30.90 -0.24 15.43
C CYS A 117 29.72 0.61 15.91
N CYS A 118 29.98 1.41 16.95
CA CYS A 118 29.41 2.75 17.02
C CYS A 118 30.03 3.57 15.90
N SER A 119 29.22 4.11 15.00
CA SER A 119 29.48 5.39 14.33
C SER A 119 28.30 5.77 13.44
N ALA A 120 27.71 6.92 13.78
CA ALA A 120 27.01 7.91 12.97
C ALA A 120 26.27 7.44 11.70
N VAL A 121 24.95 7.65 11.69
CA VAL A 121 24.29 8.08 10.47
C VAL A 121 23.76 9.49 10.73
N ASP A 122 24.43 10.45 10.10
CA ASP A 122 24.07 11.85 10.06
C ASP A 122 22.65 12.03 9.51
N GLY A 123 21.87 12.90 10.16
CA GLY A 123 20.79 13.63 9.47
C GLY A 123 19.36 13.08 9.48
N LEU A 124 18.97 12.15 10.36
CA LEU A 124 17.54 11.83 10.53
C LEU A 124 16.95 12.55 11.76
N PRO A 125 15.78 13.21 11.62
CA PRO A 125 15.11 13.84 12.76
C PRO A 125 14.78 12.77 13.80
N SER A 126 15.25 13.00 15.02
CA SER A 126 14.90 12.18 16.19
C SER A 126 13.37 12.06 16.27
N LEU A 127 12.86 10.84 16.20
CA LEU A 127 11.44 10.58 16.42
C LEU A 127 11.06 11.18 17.79
N PRO A 128 10.09 12.11 17.87
CA PRO A 128 9.61 12.56 19.16
C PRO A 128 9.05 11.34 19.88
N SER A 129 9.58 11.09 21.08
CA SER A 129 9.05 10.10 22.00
C SER A 129 7.55 10.34 22.16
N PRO A 130 6.70 9.29 22.15
CA PRO A 130 5.27 9.47 22.31
C PRO A 130 5.01 10.10 23.68
N SER A 131 4.75 11.41 23.68
CA SER A 131 4.29 12.12 24.87
C SER A 131 2.98 11.45 25.28
N ARG A 132 3.01 10.87 26.48
CA ARG A 132 1.82 10.36 27.17
C ARG A 132 0.73 11.44 27.21
N SER A 133 -0.50 10.93 27.24
CA SER A 133 -1.79 11.61 27.50
C SER A 133 -2.30 12.59 26.45
N VAL A 134 -3.14 12.09 25.54
CA VAL A 134 -4.37 12.78 25.18
C VAL A 134 -5.52 11.91 25.69
N SER A 135 -6.10 12.32 26.81
CA SER A 135 -7.36 11.76 27.32
C SER A 135 -8.46 12.17 26.36
N TYR A 136 -9.18 11.20 25.81
CA TYR A 136 -10.54 11.43 25.34
C TYR A 136 -11.47 10.79 26.37
N CYS A 137 -12.42 11.60 26.83
CA CYS A 137 -13.36 11.43 27.94
C CYS A 137 -12.77 11.63 29.34
#